data_AF-Q7P4F2-F1
#
_entry.id   AF-Q7P4F2-F1
#
_cell.length_a   1.000
_cell.length_b   1.000
_cell.length_c   1.000
_cell.angle_alpha   90.00
_cell.angle_beta   90.00
_cell.angle_gamma   90.00
#
_symmetry.space_group_name_H-M   'P 1'
#
loop_
_entity.id
_entity.type
_entity.pdbx_description
1 polymer ?
#
loop_
_entity_poly.entity_id
_entity_poly.type
_entity_poly.pdbx_seq_one_letter_code
_entity_poly.pdbx_strand_id
1 'polypeptide(L)'
;MPDKFLDRISGVTEEEIEASVKGFAEAMGEYVKGLGASGVPGAMNGGSNGGADKKAQLEDLRKKAFETGSIEDRAKYTRAKQEFEEQNVGGKE
;
A
#
# COMPACT_ATOMS: atom_id res chain seq x y z
N MET A 1 -13.94 5.39 -13.85
CA MET A 1 -13.17 5.74 -15.06
C MET A 1 -13.62 7.14 -15.45
N PRO A 2 -12.75 8.16 -15.49
CA PRO A 2 -13.19 9.53 -15.79
C PRO A 2 -13.97 9.59 -17.10
N ASP A 3 -15.14 10.25 -17.11
CA ASP A 3 -16.06 10.32 -18.26
C ASP A 3 -15.37 10.84 -19.54
N LYS A 4 -14.34 11.66 -19.38
CA LYS A 4 -13.42 12.11 -20.45
C LYS A 4 -12.72 10.99 -21.24
N PHE A 5 -12.80 9.73 -20.80
CA PHE A 5 -12.25 8.57 -21.51
C PHE A 5 -13.29 7.85 -22.38
N LEU A 6 -14.58 8.01 -22.07
CA LEU A 6 -15.64 7.31 -22.79
C LEU A 6 -16.00 8.01 -24.12
N ASP A 7 -15.66 9.29 -24.26
CA ASP A 7 -16.11 10.14 -25.37
C ASP A 7 -15.00 10.52 -26.37
N ARG A 8 -13.84 9.84 -26.35
CA ARG A 8 -12.62 10.29 -27.07
C ARG A 8 -12.20 9.51 -28.29
N ILE A 9 -12.74 8.32 -28.55
CA ILE A 9 -12.51 7.62 -29.82
C ILE A 9 -13.74 7.85 -30.69
N SER A 10 -13.61 8.77 -31.63
CA SER A 10 -14.68 9.20 -32.53
C SER A 10 -14.08 9.58 -33.87
N GLY A 11 -14.77 9.28 -34.96
CA GLY A 11 -14.32 9.59 -36.31
C GLY A 11 -15.01 8.67 -37.32
N VAL A 12 -15.14 9.14 -38.56
CA VAL A 12 -15.70 8.36 -39.66
C VAL A 12 -14.60 7.96 -40.65
N THR A 13 -13.48 8.68 -40.66
CA THR A 13 -12.30 8.40 -41.50
C THR A 13 -11.11 7.89 -40.66
N GLU A 14 -10.16 7.24 -41.33
CA GLU A 14 -8.97 6.65 -40.68
C GLU A 14 -8.10 7.72 -39.99
N GLU A 15 -7.91 8.88 -40.63
CA GLU A 15 -7.13 10.00 -40.08
C GLU A 15 -7.76 10.60 -38.82
N GLU A 16 -9.10 10.69 -38.77
CA GLU A 16 -9.84 11.15 -37.59
C GLU A 16 -9.70 10.15 -36.43
N ILE A 17 -9.77 8.86 -36.74
CA ILE A 17 -9.60 7.79 -35.77
C ILE A 17 -8.18 7.82 -35.21
N GLU A 18 -7.15 7.92 -36.04
CA GLU A 18 -5.75 8.01 -35.59
C GLU A 18 -5.50 9.23 -34.69
N ALA A 19 -6.03 10.40 -35.06
CA ALA A 19 -5.91 11.60 -34.23
C ALA A 19 -6.60 11.42 -32.87
N SER A 20 -7.79 10.80 -32.86
CA SER A 20 -8.57 10.53 -31.64
C SER A 20 -7.86 9.54 -30.71
N VAL A 21 -7.27 8.47 -31.27
CA VAL A 21 -6.50 7.45 -30.54
C VAL A 21 -5.23 8.04 -29.95
N LYS A 22 -4.53 8.89 -30.71
CA LYS A 22 -3.34 9.58 -30.23
C LYS A 22 -3.66 10.49 -29.05
N GLY A 23 -4.70 11.33 -29.16
CA GLY A 23 -5.15 12.19 -28.06
C GLY A 23 -5.62 11.39 -26.83
N PHE A 24 -6.24 10.23 -27.03
CA PHE A 24 -6.58 9.32 -25.95
C PHE A 24 -5.33 8.75 -25.26
N ALA A 25 -4.34 8.29 -26.02
CA ALA A 25 -3.08 7.76 -25.47
C ALA A 25 -2.31 8.81 -24.66
N GLU A 26 -2.27 10.05 -25.13
CA GLU A 26 -1.67 11.18 -24.41
C GLU A 26 -2.41 11.48 -23.11
N ALA A 27 -3.74 11.54 -23.14
CA ALA A 27 -4.56 11.76 -21.95
C ALA A 27 -4.47 10.61 -20.94
N MET A 28 -4.33 9.36 -21.40
CA MET A 28 -4.05 8.20 -20.56
C MET A 28 -2.65 8.28 -19.94
N GLY A 29 -1.64 8.65 -20.72
CA GLY A 29 -0.28 8.87 -20.23
C GLY A 29 -0.22 9.95 -19.15
N GLU A 30 -0.94 11.05 -19.33
CA GLU A 30 -1.04 12.12 -18.34
C GLU A 30 -1.86 11.72 -17.11
N TYR A 31 -2.96 10.98 -17.29
CA TYR A 31 -3.73 10.43 -16.17
C TYR A 31 -2.89 9.44 -15.34
N VAL A 32 -2.14 8.54 -15.99
CA VAL A 32 -1.25 7.59 -15.31
C VAL A 32 -0.09 8.30 -14.61
N LYS A 33 0.46 9.37 -15.19
CA LYS A 33 1.46 10.22 -14.52
C LYS A 33 0.86 10.99 -13.34
N GLY A 34 -0.36 11.51 -13.49
CA GLY A 34 -1.12 12.21 -12.45
C GLY A 34 -1.59 11.29 -11.31
N LEU A 35 -1.67 9.98 -11.55
CA LEU A 35 -1.79 8.94 -10.52
C LEU A 35 -0.50 8.75 -9.68
N GLY A 36 0.52 9.59 -9.92
CA GLY A 36 1.75 9.68 -9.14
C GLY A 36 1.52 9.44 -7.63
N ALA A 37 2.27 8.46 -7.10
CA ALA A 37 2.24 7.92 -5.74
C ALA A 37 1.04 7.06 -5.30
N SER A 38 -0.10 7.04 -6.02
CA SER A 38 -1.22 6.14 -5.67
C SER A 38 -1.31 4.86 -6.53
N GLY A 39 -0.69 4.87 -7.72
CA GLY A 39 -0.78 3.78 -8.69
C GLY A 39 0.51 2.95 -8.89
N VAL A 40 1.53 3.11 -8.06
CA VAL A 40 2.73 2.26 -8.11
C VAL A 40 2.42 0.96 -7.35
N PRO A 41 2.46 -0.25 -7.95
CA PRO A 41 2.42 -1.52 -7.21
C PRO A 41 3.59 -1.73 -6.22
N GLY A 42 4.45 -0.73 -6.04
CA GLY A 42 5.56 -0.67 -5.10
C GLY A 42 5.29 0.19 -3.86
N ALA A 43 4.13 0.86 -3.76
CA ALA A 43 3.63 1.34 -2.48
C ALA A 43 2.88 0.19 -1.78
N MET A 44 3.57 -0.92 -1.51
CA MET A 44 3.15 -1.90 -0.49
C MET A 44 3.28 -1.31 0.93
N ASN A 45 2.89 -0.04 1.12
CA ASN A 45 2.50 0.51 2.41
C ASN A 45 0.97 0.40 2.59
N GLY A 46 0.35 -0.57 1.90
CA GLY A 46 -1.02 -1.04 2.15
C GLY A 46 -1.11 -1.99 3.36
N GLY A 47 -0.08 -2.07 4.19
CA GLY A 47 -0.17 -2.58 5.55
C GLY A 47 0.08 -1.41 6.47
N SER A 48 -0.88 -1.12 7.34
CA SER A 48 -0.84 -0.14 8.43
C SER A 48 0.61 0.21 8.85
N ASN A 49 0.99 1.50 8.83
CA ASN A 49 2.25 1.97 9.46
C ASN A 49 2.47 1.39 10.87
N GLY A 50 1.39 0.96 11.54
CA GLY A 50 1.45 0.22 12.80
C GLY A 50 2.26 -1.09 12.78
N GLY A 51 2.56 -1.73 11.65
CA GLY A 51 3.35 -2.98 11.62
C GLY A 51 4.84 -2.77 11.89
N ALA A 52 5.44 -1.75 11.26
CA ALA A 52 6.85 -1.40 11.44
C ALA A 52 7.11 -0.86 12.85
N ASP A 53 6.23 0.04 13.33
CA ASP A 53 6.27 0.58 14.68
C ASP A 53 6.06 -0.50 15.75
N LYS A 54 5.12 -1.44 15.56
CA LYS A 54 4.91 -2.56 16.49
C LYS A 54 6.08 -3.54 16.51
N LYS A 55 6.72 -3.77 15.37
CA LYS A 55 7.92 -4.63 15.30
C LYS A 55 9.09 -4.01 16.07
N ALA A 56 9.32 -2.70 15.92
CA ALA A 56 10.33 -1.96 16.67
C ALA A 56 10.03 -1.98 18.18
N GLN A 57 8.78 -1.72 18.58
CA GLN A 57 8.34 -1.79 19.97
C GLN A 57 8.49 -3.20 20.58
N LEU A 58 8.22 -4.25 19.80
CA LEU A 58 8.41 -5.63 20.24
C LEU A 58 9.90 -5.96 20.47
N GLU A 59 10.79 -5.43 19.62
CA GLU A 59 12.23 -5.59 19.78
C GLU A 59 12.76 -4.87 21.03
N ASP A 60 12.26 -3.67 21.33
CA ASP A 60 12.62 -2.93 22.54
C ASP A 60 12.13 -3.62 23.82
N LEU A 61 10.88 -4.12 23.81
CA LEU A 61 10.36 -4.92 24.91
C LEU A 61 11.17 -6.20 25.12
N ARG A 62 11.63 -6.84 24.03
CA ARG A 62 12.53 -8.00 24.10
C ARG A 62 13.82 -7.63 24.79
N LYS A 63 14.53 -6.60 24.30
CA LYS A 63 15.81 -6.15 24.87
C LYS A 63 15.67 -5.85 26.36
N LYS A 64 14.66 -5.09 26.73
CA LYS A 64 14.37 -4.75 28.12
C LYS A 64 14.10 -5.97 28.99
N ALA A 65 13.36 -6.96 28.50
CA ALA A 65 13.09 -8.21 29.22
C ALA A 65 14.35 -9.07 29.43
N PHE A 66 15.31 -9.03 28.51
CA PHE A 66 16.59 -9.72 28.64
C PHE A 66 17.58 -8.96 29.53
N GLU A 67 17.63 -7.63 29.44
CA GLU A 67 18.54 -6.79 30.21
C GLU A 67 18.14 -6.69 31.68
N THR A 68 16.85 -6.49 31.97
CA THR A 68 16.37 -6.36 33.35
C THR A 68 16.21 -7.72 34.05
N GLY A 69 16.02 -8.80 33.28
CA GLY A 69 15.67 -10.11 33.80
C GLY A 69 14.33 -10.16 34.54
N SER A 70 13.54 -9.08 34.53
CA SER A 70 12.30 -8.95 35.30
C SER A 70 11.20 -9.83 34.73
N ILE A 71 10.48 -10.52 35.62
CA ILE A 71 9.31 -11.33 35.26
C ILE A 71 8.22 -10.46 34.64
N GLU A 72 8.07 -9.22 35.11
CA GLU A 72 7.06 -8.28 34.61
C GLU A 72 7.37 -7.84 33.17
N ASP A 73 8.63 -7.51 32.86
CA ASP A 73 9.03 -7.13 31.50
C ASP A 73 8.96 -8.31 30.53
N ARG A 74 9.27 -9.54 30.99
CA ARG A 74 9.06 -10.77 30.21
C ARG A 74 7.58 -11.02 29.91
N ALA A 75 6.69 -10.78 30.87
CA ALA A 75 5.24 -10.92 30.67
C ALA A 75 4.72 -9.91 29.64
N LYS A 76 5.18 -8.64 29.71
CA LYS A 76 4.83 -7.60 28.74
C LYS A 76 5.30 -7.96 27.33
N TYR A 77 6.54 -8.42 27.16
CA TYR A 77 7.04 -8.89 25.88
C TYR A 77 6.24 -10.08 25.32
N THR A 78 5.93 -11.07 26.16
CA THR A 78 5.20 -12.28 25.74
C THR A 78 3.79 -11.93 25.25
N ARG A 79 3.08 -11.06 25.96
CA ARG A 79 1.75 -10.57 25.56
C ARG A 79 1.80 -9.78 24.26
N ALA A 80 2.74 -8.83 24.14
CA ALA A 80 2.90 -8.03 22.93
C ALA A 80 3.26 -8.90 21.71
N LYS A 81 4.02 -9.98 21.91
CA LYS A 81 4.34 -10.96 20.87
C LYS A 81 3.09 -11.70 20.36
N GLN A 82 2.24 -12.18 21.28
CA GLN A 82 0.98 -12.85 20.92
C GLN A 82 0.05 -11.93 20.14
N GLU A 83 -0.15 -10.70 20.63
CA GLU A 83 -1.00 -9.71 19.96
C GLU A 83 -0.47 -9.35 18.56
N PHE A 84 0.85 -9.33 18.36
CA PHE A 84 1.47 -9.13 17.06
C PHE A 84 1.24 -10.31 16.11
N GLU A 85 1.38 -11.55 16.60
CA GLU A 85 1.14 -12.76 15.81
C GLU A 85 -0.35 -12.89 15.41
N GLU A 86 -1.29 -12.66 16.33
CA GLU A 86 -2.73 -12.72 16.06
C GLU A 86 -3.19 -11.70 15.01
N GLN A 87 -2.69 -10.47 15.08
CA GLN A 87 -3.01 -9.42 14.11
C GLN A 87 -2.43 -9.69 12.71
N ASN A 88 -1.37 -10.48 12.59
CA ASN A 88 -0.79 -10.87 11.30
C ASN A 88 -1.42 -12.16 10.73
N VAL A 89 -2.11 -12.96 11.55
CA VAL A 89 -2.78 -14.21 11.11
C VAL A 89 -4.23 -13.96 10.64
N GLY A 90 -4.89 -12.88 11.10
CA GLY A 90 -6.28 -12.53 10.74
C GLY A 90 -6.54 -12.08 9.30
N GLY A 91 -5.58 -12.25 8.38
CA GLY A 91 -5.71 -11.90 6.96
C GLY A 91 -5.93 -13.08 6.02
N LYS A 92 -6.37 -14.23 6.54
CA LYS A 92 -6.72 -15.41 5.74
C LYS A 92 -8.16 -15.86 6.04
N GLU A 93 -9.14 -15.08 5.58
CA GLU A 93 -10.47 -15.58 5.23
C GLU A 93 -10.93 -14.91 3.93
#